data_AF-A0A974ACU5-F1
#
_entry.id   AF-A0A974ACU5-F1
#
_cell.length_a   1.000
_cell.length_b   1.000
_cell.length_c   1.000
_cell.angle_alpha   90.00
_cell.angle_beta   90.00
_cell.angle_gamma   90.00
#
_symmetry.space_group_name_H-M   'P 1'
#
loop_
_entity.id
_entity.type
_entity.pdbx_description
1 polymer ?
#
loop_
_entity_poly.entity_id
_entity_poly.type
_entity_poly.pdbx_seq_one_letter_code
_entity_poly.pdbx_strand_id
1 'polypeptide(L)'
;MAWFLNFYKCDRCRRRWTDEWSCTCDDECPHCGARDMTPIRSEDLTELIEEEGSEFVVMRSPDTAEHDPDYEEIGRFPTRAQAEEFLASTEQD
;
A
#
# COMPACT_ATOMS: atom_id res chain seq x y z
N MET A 1 -7.67 7.20 -2.42
CA MET A 1 -6.45 7.58 -3.13
C MET A 1 -5.61 6.33 -3.20
N ALA A 2 -5.02 6.04 -4.37
CA ALA A 2 -4.14 4.89 -4.46
C ALA A 2 -2.93 5.07 -3.51
N TRP A 3 -2.48 4.02 -2.82
CA TRP A 3 -1.32 4.07 -1.94
C TRP A 3 -0.55 2.75 -2.06
N PHE A 4 0.76 2.83 -2.25
CA PHE A 4 1.57 1.67 -2.56
C PHE A 4 2.83 1.62 -1.72
N LEU A 5 3.18 0.43 -1.22
CA LEU A 5 4.53 0.12 -0.78
C LEU A 5 5.33 -0.40 -1.97
N ASN A 6 6.18 0.46 -2.52
CA ASN A 6 7.05 0.14 -3.64
C ASN A 6 8.33 -0.53 -3.16
N PHE A 7 8.74 -1.62 -3.80
CA PHE A 7 9.98 -2.34 -3.51
C PHE A 7 10.96 -2.09 -4.64
N TYR A 8 12.15 -1.60 -4.32
CA TYR A 8 13.17 -1.24 -5.31
C TYR A 8 14.44 -2.07 -5.18
N LYS A 9 15.22 -2.07 -6.26
CA LYS A 9 16.58 -2.62 -6.28
C LYS A 9 17.46 -1.78 -7.20
N CYS A 10 18.54 -1.23 -6.67
CA CYS A 10 19.47 -0.45 -7.46
C CYS A 10 20.28 -1.33 -8.40
N ASP A 11 20.34 -0.99 -9.69
CA ASP A 11 21.15 -1.74 -10.63
C ASP A 11 22.66 -1.50 -10.48
N ARG A 12 23.06 -0.37 -9.89
CA ARG A 12 24.46 -0.03 -9.65
C ARG A 12 25.02 -0.68 -8.39
N CYS A 13 24.44 -0.38 -7.22
CA CYS A 13 24.98 -0.85 -5.94
C CYS A 13 24.26 -2.09 -5.38
N ARG A 14 23.21 -2.57 -6.06
CA ARG A 14 22.41 -3.76 -5.69
C ARG A 14 21.65 -3.64 -4.37
N ARG A 15 21.67 -2.47 -3.73
CA ARG A 15 20.88 -2.18 -2.54
C ARG A 15 19.38 -2.29 -2.86
N ARG A 16 18.63 -2.84 -1.93
CA ARG A 16 17.17 -2.87 -1.94
C ARG A 16 16.65 -1.91 -0.88
N TRP A 17 15.53 -1.26 -1.17
CA TRP A 17 14.80 -0.42 -0.25
C TRP A 17 13.32 -0.46 -0.61
N THR A 18 12.51 0.14 0.24
CA THR A 18 11.09 0.35 0.00
C THR A 18 10.77 1.82 0.16
N ASP A 19 9.72 2.28 -0.52
CA ASP A 19 9.15 3.60 -0.31
C ASP A 19 7.63 3.56 -0.46
N GLU A 20 6.93 4.36 0.31
CA GLU A 20 5.48 4.46 0.28
C GLU A 20 5.07 5.68 -0.53
N TRP A 21 4.20 5.50 -1.53
CA TRP A 21 3.79 6.61 -2.38
C TRP A 21 2.43 6.36 -3.03
N SER A 22 1.77 7.44 -3.48
CA SER A 22 0.47 7.36 -4.15
C SER A 22 0.53 6.82 -5.58
N CYS A 23 1.72 6.45 -6.07
CA CYS A 23 1.91 5.80 -7.37
C CYS A 23 3.17 4.93 -7.40
N THR A 24 3.30 4.13 -8.46
CA THR A 24 4.43 3.21 -8.67
C THR A 24 5.50 3.87 -9.57
N CYS A 25 6.01 5.03 -9.16
CA CYS A 25 7.00 5.78 -9.95
C CYS A 25 8.44 5.31 -9.75
N ASP A 26 9.34 5.76 -10.61
CA ASP A 26 10.78 5.53 -10.43
C ASP A 26 11.33 6.35 -9.26
N ASP A 27 12.37 5.83 -8.61
CA ASP A 27 13.00 6.46 -7.44
C ASP A 27 14.54 6.56 -7.57
N GLU A 28 15.15 7.41 -6.75
CA GLU A 28 16.59 7.55 -6.58
C GLU A 28 17.11 6.62 -5.48
N CYS A 29 18.15 5.85 -5.78
CA CYS A 29 18.76 4.96 -4.81
C CYS A 29 19.35 5.75 -3.62
N PRO A 30 18.84 5.55 -2.38
CA PRO A 30 19.24 6.33 -1.22
C PRO A 30 20.68 6.06 -0.77
N HIS A 31 21.32 5.02 -1.31
CA HIS A 31 22.69 4.64 -0.97
C HIS A 31 23.74 5.24 -1.92
N CYS A 32 23.45 5.36 -3.22
CA CYS A 32 24.46 5.74 -4.21
C CYS A 32 24.02 6.85 -5.17
N GLY A 33 22.80 7.38 -5.01
CA GLY A 33 22.25 8.45 -5.85
C GLY A 33 22.00 8.03 -7.31
N ALA A 34 21.98 6.74 -7.61
CA ALA A 34 21.61 6.28 -8.94
C ALA A 34 20.10 6.47 -9.13
N ARG A 35 19.71 7.18 -10.19
CA ARG A 35 18.33 7.61 -10.47
C ARG A 35 17.63 6.67 -11.43
N ASP A 36 16.30 6.78 -11.47
CA ASP A 36 15.42 6.07 -12.39
C ASP A 36 15.32 4.56 -12.08
N MET A 37 15.24 4.20 -10.78
CA MET A 37 14.94 2.81 -10.41
C MET A 37 13.43 2.59 -10.36
N THR A 38 12.92 1.81 -11.31
CA THR A 38 11.54 1.32 -11.29
C THR A 38 11.33 0.32 -10.15
N PRO A 39 10.16 0.30 -9.49
CA PRO A 39 9.84 -0.73 -8.50
C PRO A 39 9.90 -2.11 -9.14
N ILE A 40 10.53 -3.07 -8.45
CA ILE A 40 10.51 -4.48 -8.86
C ILE A 40 9.19 -5.17 -8.51
N ARG A 41 8.45 -4.61 -7.55
CA ARG A 41 7.11 -5.00 -7.12
C ARG A 41 6.51 -3.83 -6.33
N SER A 42 5.19 -3.71 -6.36
CA SER A 42 4.45 -2.82 -5.47
C SER A 42 3.36 -3.61 -4.77
N GLU A 43 3.13 -3.34 -3.50
CA GLU A 43 1.97 -3.80 -2.76
C GLU A 43 0.95 -2.68 -2.72
N ASP A 44 -0.30 -2.99 -3.09
CA ASP A 44 -1.42 -2.07 -2.93
C ASP A 44 -1.79 -2.00 -1.45
N LEU A 45 -1.71 -0.79 -0.90
CA LEU A 45 -2.05 -0.47 0.47
C LEU A 45 -3.26 0.47 0.53
N THR A 46 -3.97 0.72 -0.57
CA THR A 46 -5.17 1.57 -0.56
C THR A 46 -6.22 1.08 0.42
N GLU A 47 -6.30 -0.24 0.57
CA GLU A 47 -7.20 -0.94 1.46
C GLU A 47 -6.40 -1.90 2.35
N LEU A 48 -6.69 -1.89 3.65
CA LEU A 48 -5.97 -2.68 4.65
C LEU A 48 -6.97 -3.40 5.56
N ILE A 49 -6.55 -4.57 6.07
CA ILE A 49 -7.25 -5.27 7.14
C ILE A 49 -6.35 -5.27 8.37
N GLU A 50 -6.76 -4.55 9.40
CA GLU A 50 -6.07 -4.54 10.71
C GLU A 50 -6.78 -5.46 11.70
N GLU A 51 -6.01 -6.15 12.54
CA GLU A 51 -6.55 -6.98 13.63
C GLU A 51 -6.62 -6.15 14.92
N GLU A 52 -7.83 -5.87 15.37
CA GLU A 52 -8.11 -5.13 16.61
C GLU A 52 -8.77 -6.06 17.63
N GLY A 53 -7.99 -6.63 18.53
CA GLY A 53 -8.49 -7.55 19.56
C GLY A 53 -9.00 -8.86 18.96
N SER A 54 -10.33 -9.00 18.84
CA SER A 54 -10.97 -10.19 18.23
C SER A 54 -11.67 -9.86 16.92
N GLU A 55 -11.49 -8.65 16.42
CA GLU A 55 -12.16 -8.13 15.21
C GLU A 55 -11.11 -7.77 14.16
N PHE A 56 -11.58 -7.72 12.91
CA PHE A 56 -10.81 -7.38 11.72
C PHE A 56 -11.44 -6.15 11.10
N VAL A 57 -10.69 -5.05 11.10
CA VAL A 57 -11.14 -3.73 10.66
C VAL A 57 -10.62 -3.49 9.27
N VAL A 58 -11.54 -3.26 8.34
CA VAL A 58 -11.22 -2.87 6.98
C VAL A 58 -11.10 -1.35 6.94
N MET A 59 -9.92 -0.88 6.55
CA MET A 59 -9.58 0.52 6.44
C MET A 59 -9.32 0.86 4.97
N ARG A 60 -9.71 2.06 4.52
CA ARG A 60 -9.42 2.54 3.17
C ARG A 60 -9.01 4.01 3.19
N SER A 61 -8.02 4.37 2.39
CA SER A 61 -7.70 5.77 2.16
C SER A 61 -8.63 6.39 1.11
N PRO A 62 -9.38 7.46 1.42
CA PRO A 62 -10.33 8.07 0.50
C PRO A 62 -9.63 8.78 -0.66
N ASP A 63 -10.32 8.96 -1.78
CA ASP A 63 -9.76 9.64 -2.98
C ASP A 63 -9.42 11.11 -2.76
N THR A 64 -9.89 11.68 -1.65
CA THR A 64 -9.58 13.04 -1.22
C THR A 64 -8.28 13.16 -0.42
N ALA A 65 -7.65 12.04 -0.04
CA ALA A 65 -6.32 12.08 0.57
C ALA A 65 -5.30 12.63 -0.45
N GLU A 66 -4.33 13.43 0.00
CA GLU A 66 -3.41 14.15 -0.88
C GLU A 66 -1.96 13.68 -0.73
N HIS A 67 -1.33 13.99 0.40
CA HIS A 67 0.11 13.78 0.61
C HIS A 67 0.44 12.46 1.29
N ASP A 68 -0.43 12.01 2.18
CA ASP A 68 -0.29 10.82 3.01
C ASP A 68 -1.62 10.06 2.98
N PRO A 69 -1.63 8.74 3.27
CA PRO A 69 -2.87 7.99 3.34
C PRO A 69 -3.65 8.41 4.59
N ASP A 70 -4.91 8.79 4.38
CA ASP A 70 -5.86 9.09 5.46
C ASP A 70 -6.80 7.89 5.66
N TYR A 71 -6.33 6.83 6.32
CA TYR A 71 -7.11 5.59 6.43
C TYR A 71 -8.36 5.78 7.29
N GLU A 72 -9.52 5.49 6.71
CA GLU A 72 -10.81 5.52 7.39
C GLU A 72 -11.40 4.11 7.51
N GLU A 73 -12.04 3.80 8.64
CA GLU A 73 -12.75 2.52 8.82
C GLU A 73 -13.97 2.46 7.90
N ILE A 74 -14.01 1.45 7.03
CA ILE A 74 -15.13 1.19 6.12
C ILE A 74 -15.89 -0.09 6.45
N GLY A 75 -15.36 -0.92 7.36
CA GLY A 75 -16.03 -2.13 7.84
C GLY A 75 -15.30 -2.79 8.99
N ARG A 76 -16.05 -3.59 9.77
CA ARG A 76 -15.53 -4.32 10.92
C ARG A 76 -16.18 -5.68 11.00
N PHE A 77 -15.36 -6.72 11.13
CA PHE A 77 -15.79 -8.10 10.98
C PHE A 77 -15.20 -9.00 12.06
N PRO A 78 -15.91 -10.06 12.49
CA PRO A 78 -15.38 -10.97 13.52
C PRO A 78 -14.33 -11.96 12.96
N THR A 79 -14.14 -12.05 11.64
CA THR A 79 -13.13 -12.91 11.03
C THR A 79 -12.43 -12.24 9.86
N ARG A 80 -11.15 -12.58 9.66
CA ARG A 80 -10.36 -12.10 8.51
C ARG A 80 -11.00 -12.45 7.17
N ALA A 81 -11.57 -13.66 7.06
CA ALA A 81 -12.21 -14.13 5.83
C ALA A 81 -13.41 -13.25 5.42
N GLN A 82 -14.19 -12.75 6.39
CA GLN A 82 -15.30 -11.83 6.10
C GLN A 82 -14.83 -10.45 5.70
N ALA A 83 -13.75 -9.95 6.31
CA ALA A 83 -13.11 -8.70 5.89
C ALA A 83 -12.55 -8.80 4.46
N GLU A 84 -11.93 -9.93 4.11
CA GLU A 84 -11.45 -10.21 2.74
C GLU A 84 -12.60 -10.33 1.73
N GLU A 85 -13.69 -11.01 2.09
CA GLU A 85 -14.90 -11.11 1.25
C GLU A 85 -15.52 -9.73 0.99
N PHE A 86 -15.55 -8.87 2.02
CA PHE A 86 -16.03 -7.50 1.87
C PHE A 86 -15.19 -6.70 0.87
N LEU A 87 -13.85 -6.73 0.99
CA LEU A 87 -12.96 -6.07 0.02
C LEU A 87 -13.13 -6.60 -1.40
N ALA A 88 -13.19 -7.92 -1.57
CA ALA A 88 -13.38 -8.52 -2.89
C ALA A 88 -14.72 -8.14 -3.55
N SER A 89 -15.75 -7.78 -2.75
CA SER A 89 -17.04 -7.32 -3.26
C SER A 89 -17.03 -5.85 -3.70
N THR A 90 -16.20 -5.01 -3.07
CA THR A 90 -16.11 -3.58 -3.38
C THR A 90 -15.26 -3.25 -4.60
N GLU A 91 -14.44 -4.19 -5.08
CA GLU A 91 -13.66 -4.05 -6.32
C GLU A 91 -14.50 -4.19 -7.61
N GLN A 92 -15.78 -4.59 -7.52
CA GLN A 92 -16.64 -4.91 -8.69
C GLN A 92 -17.68 -3.83 -9.04
N ASP A 93 -17.79 -2.75 -8.27
CA ASP A 93 -18.69 -1.61 -8.49
C ASP A 93 -17.94 -0.39 -9.09
#